data_AF-A0A3S5BDF2-F1
#
_entry.id   AF-A0A3S5BDF2-F1
#
_cell.length_a   1.000
_cell.length_b   1.000
_cell.length_c   1.000
_cell.angle_alpha   90.00
_cell.angle_beta   90.00
_cell.angle_gamma   90.00
#
_symmetry.space_group_name_H-M   'P 1'
#
loop_
_entity.id
_entity.type
_entity.pdbx_description
1 polymer ?
#
loop_
_entity_poly.entity_id
_entity_poly.type
_entity_poly.pdbx_seq_one_letter_code
_entity_poly.pdbx_strand_id
1 'polypeptide(L)'
;MKKCPAPYVTGISPNEGSPGTKLTVRGENLGIDKKDLMHVFIAGIDMGRTSEWHSPKKLTSITPLGEGELEIIVVTKSGGIGSAAVTYNQTMRKVVGMLILFAS
;
A
#
# COMPACT_ATOMS: atom_id res chain seq x y z
N MET A 1 -27.12 11.95 2.04
CA MET A 1 -26.29 10.75 2.29
C MET A 1 -25.40 11.04 3.49
N LYS A 2 -25.33 10.13 4.48
CA LYS A 2 -24.46 10.32 5.64
C LYS A 2 -23.01 10.10 5.17
N LYS A 3 -22.17 11.13 5.26
CA LYS A 3 -20.74 11.04 4.92
C LYS A 3 -20.04 10.26 6.04
N CYS A 4 -19.37 9.17 5.71
CA CYS A 4 -18.55 8.45 6.68
C CYS A 4 -17.25 9.24 6.93
N PRO A 5 -16.56 9.02 8.06
CA PRO A 5 -15.25 9.60 8.27
C PRO A 5 -14.28 9.14 7.16
N ALA A 6 -13.33 10.01 6.82
CA ALA A 6 -12.29 9.66 5.86
C ALA A 6 -11.43 8.48 6.38
N PRO A 7 -10.92 7.62 5.49
CA PRO A 7 -9.98 6.58 5.87
C PRO A 7 -8.74 7.18 6.55
N TYR A 8 -8.25 6.53 7.60
CA TYR A 8 -7.02 6.95 8.27
C TYR A 8 -6.12 5.76 8.53
N VAL A 9 -4.97 5.71 7.87
CA VAL A 9 -3.98 4.65 8.01
C VAL A 9 -3.05 4.97 9.18
N THR A 10 -2.99 4.08 10.17
CA THR A 10 -2.20 4.25 11.39
C THR A 10 -1.04 3.27 11.50
N GLY A 11 -1.00 2.23 10.67
CA GLY A 11 0.09 1.26 10.71
C GLY A 11 0.20 0.42 9.46
N ILE A 12 1.41 -0.02 9.17
CA ILE A 12 1.74 -0.88 8.04
C ILE A 12 2.68 -2.00 8.46
N SER A 13 2.68 -3.12 7.73
CA SER A 13 3.58 -4.25 7.97
C SER A 13 3.86 -5.01 6.68
N PRO A 14 5.12 -5.20 6.28
CA PRO A 14 6.31 -4.54 6.85
C PRO A 14 6.28 -3.01 6.65
N ASN A 15 7.11 -2.25 7.37
CA ASN A 15 7.28 -0.80 7.16
C ASN A 15 8.38 -0.48 6.12
N GLU A 16 9.10 -1.50 5.65
CA GLU A 16 10.11 -1.38 4.61
C GLU A 16 10.16 -2.64 3.72
N GLY A 17 10.88 -2.56 2.61
CA GLY A 17 11.16 -3.70 1.73
C GLY A 17 11.40 -3.32 0.28
N SER A 18 11.17 -4.26 -0.63
CA SER A 18 11.41 -4.09 -2.07
C SER A 18 10.10 -4.02 -2.88
N PRO A 19 10.12 -3.56 -4.13
CA PRO A 19 8.96 -3.64 -5.02
C PRO A 19 8.31 -5.03 -5.02
N GLY A 20 6.98 -5.08 -5.09
CA GLY A 20 6.23 -6.32 -5.07
C GLY A 20 5.98 -6.92 -3.68
N THR A 21 6.36 -6.21 -2.60
CA THR A 21 6.11 -6.66 -1.24
C THR A 21 4.61 -6.65 -0.93
N LYS A 22 4.12 -7.71 -0.25
CA LYS A 22 2.75 -7.73 0.29
C LYS A 22 2.71 -6.88 1.56
N LEU A 23 2.12 -5.70 1.45
CA LEU A 23 1.92 -4.74 2.52
C LEU A 23 0.59 -4.99 3.23
N THR A 24 0.61 -5.20 4.53
CA THR A 24 -0.59 -5.13 5.38
C THR A 24 -0.79 -3.71 5.86
N VAL A 25 -1.96 -3.14 5.60
CA VAL A 25 -2.35 -1.78 5.99
C VAL A 25 -3.40 -1.87 7.09
N ARG A 26 -3.19 -1.14 8.20
CA ARG A 26 -4.08 -1.03 9.35
C ARG A 26 -4.49 0.43 9.57
N GLY A 27 -5.70 0.62 10.08
CA GLY A 27 -6.24 1.96 10.26
C GLY A 27 -7.68 1.95 10.74
N GLU A 28 -8.36 3.06 10.50
CA GLU A 28 -9.78 3.25 10.77
C GLU A 28 -10.49 3.68 9.49
N ASN A 29 -11.77 3.29 9.36
CA ASN A 29 -12.63 3.66 8.24
C ASN A 29 -12.08 3.26 6.85
N LEU A 30 -11.37 2.13 6.75
CA LEU A 30 -10.78 1.61 5.50
C LEU A 30 -11.82 0.99 4.55
N GLY A 31 -13.08 1.41 4.65
CA GLY A 31 -14.22 0.90 3.89
C GLY A 31 -15.21 0.14 4.77
N ILE A 32 -16.50 0.30 4.49
CA ILE A 32 -17.60 -0.41 5.18
C ILE A 32 -17.63 -1.89 4.74
N ASP A 33 -17.38 -2.12 3.45
CA ASP A 33 -17.27 -3.44 2.84
C ASP A 33 -16.25 -3.39 1.67
N LYS A 34 -16.03 -4.53 1.02
CA LYS A 34 -15.12 -4.63 -0.13
C LYS A 34 -15.51 -3.73 -1.31
N LYS A 35 -16.79 -3.45 -1.54
CA LYS A 35 -17.27 -2.62 -2.64
C LYS A 35 -17.14 -1.13 -2.33
N ASP A 36 -16.96 -0.77 -1.05
CA ASP A 36 -16.73 0.60 -0.61
C ASP A 36 -15.28 1.05 -0.82
N LEU A 37 -14.32 0.12 -0.89
CA LEU A 37 -12.92 0.41 -1.23
C LEU A 37 -12.79 0.72 -2.73
N MET A 38 -12.41 1.95 -3.08
CA MET A 38 -12.31 2.40 -4.48
C MET A 38 -10.88 2.37 -4.99
N HIS A 39 -9.96 3.00 -4.26
CA HIS A 39 -8.55 3.10 -4.64
C HIS A 39 -7.64 2.92 -3.44
N VAL A 40 -6.45 2.38 -3.69
CA VAL A 40 -5.35 2.34 -2.72
C VAL A 40 -4.12 2.85 -3.43
N PHE A 41 -3.74 4.09 -3.18
CA PHE A 41 -2.53 4.67 -3.75
C PHE A 41 -1.34 4.37 -2.86
N ILE A 42 -0.25 3.90 -3.47
CA ILE A 42 1.06 3.80 -2.85
C ILE A 42 2.03 4.55 -3.76
N ALA A 43 2.73 5.56 -3.23
CA ALA A 43 3.55 6.48 -4.04
C ALA A 43 2.80 7.14 -5.22
N GLY A 44 1.51 7.45 -5.03
CA GLY A 44 0.66 8.01 -6.07
C GLY A 44 0.20 7.03 -7.16
N ILE A 45 0.60 5.75 -7.10
CA ILE A 45 0.20 4.71 -8.05
C ILE A 45 -1.00 3.95 -7.47
N ASP A 46 -2.08 3.82 -8.26
CA ASP A 46 -3.27 3.08 -7.82
C ASP A 46 -3.03 1.56 -7.84
N MET A 47 -2.91 1.00 -6.64
CA MET A 47 -2.74 -0.42 -6.37
C MET A 47 -4.07 -1.12 -6.02
N GLY A 48 -5.22 -0.47 -6.25
CA GLY A 48 -6.55 -0.99 -5.92
C GLY A 48 -6.84 -2.38 -6.49
N ARG A 49 -6.34 -2.71 -7.70
CA ARG A 49 -6.50 -4.05 -8.30
C ARG A 49 -5.75 -5.15 -7.56
N THR A 50 -4.64 -4.82 -6.90
CA THR A 50 -3.86 -5.76 -6.08
C THR A 50 -4.25 -5.72 -4.61
N SER A 51 -5.17 -4.83 -4.26
CA SER A 51 -5.63 -4.64 -2.90
C SER A 51 -6.75 -5.61 -2.54
N GLU A 52 -6.68 -6.11 -1.31
CA GLU A 52 -7.67 -6.99 -0.73
C GLU A 52 -8.15 -6.37 0.58
N TRP A 53 -9.42 -5.97 0.60
CA TRP A 53 -10.10 -5.50 1.80
C TRP A 53 -10.41 -6.67 2.73
N HIS A 54 -10.10 -6.53 4.03
CA HIS A 54 -10.39 -7.55 5.04
C HIS A 54 -11.44 -7.08 6.05
N SER A 55 -11.36 -5.82 6.49
CA SER A 55 -12.29 -5.21 7.43
C SER A 55 -12.18 -3.68 7.38
N PRO A 56 -13.06 -2.93 8.07
CA PRO A 56 -12.91 -1.48 8.19
C PRO A 56 -11.60 -1.01 8.83
N LYS A 57 -10.79 -1.93 9.36
CA LYS A 57 -9.51 -1.66 10.02
C LYS A 57 -8.31 -2.31 9.34
N LYS A 58 -8.52 -3.07 8.26
CA LYS A 58 -7.45 -3.86 7.64
C LYS A 58 -7.67 -4.08 6.14
N LEU A 59 -6.62 -3.86 5.37
CA LEU A 59 -6.50 -4.32 3.99
C LEU A 59 -5.06 -4.81 3.72
N THR A 60 -4.85 -5.50 2.61
CA THR A 60 -3.50 -5.79 2.09
C THR A 60 -3.37 -5.25 0.67
N SER A 61 -2.18 -4.81 0.28
CA SER A 61 -1.87 -4.39 -1.10
C SER A 61 -0.47 -4.84 -1.49
N ILE A 62 -0.17 -4.86 -2.78
CA ILE A 62 1.21 -5.03 -3.26
C ILE A 62 1.84 -3.65 -3.42
N THR A 63 3.15 -3.52 -3.13
CA THR A 63 3.89 -2.27 -3.36
C THR A 63 4.30 -2.13 -4.83
N PRO A 64 4.28 -0.91 -5.40
CA PRO A 64 4.61 -0.68 -6.80
C PRO A 64 6.11 -0.79 -7.08
N LEU A 65 6.51 -0.66 -8.35
CA LEU A 65 7.90 -0.43 -8.72
C LEU A 65 8.40 0.94 -8.22
N GLY A 66 9.71 1.06 -8.02
CA GLY A 66 10.37 2.30 -7.58
C GLY A 66 11.08 2.14 -6.24
N GLU A 67 11.54 3.26 -5.69
CA GLU A 67 12.27 3.34 -4.42
C GLU A 67 11.94 4.64 -3.69
N GLY A 68 12.32 4.72 -2.41
CA GLY A 68 12.12 5.89 -1.55
C GLY A 68 11.02 5.70 -0.52
N GLU A 69 10.66 6.80 0.12
CA GLU A 69 9.59 6.86 1.11
C GLU A 69 8.24 7.02 0.40
N LEU A 70 7.37 6.02 0.54
CA LEU A 70 6.11 5.91 -0.18
C LEU A 70 4.93 6.26 0.74
N GLU A 71 4.16 7.28 0.34
CA GLU A 71 2.89 7.61 0.98
C GLU A 71 1.83 6.53 0.66
N ILE A 72 0.93 6.29 1.62
CA ILE A 72 -0.24 5.42 1.47
C ILE A 72 -1.52 6.26 1.57
N ILE A 73 -2.38 6.20 0.55
CA ILE A 73 -3.71 6.84 0.57
C ILE A 73 -4.77 5.80 0.25
N VAL A 74 -5.79 5.73 1.09
CA VAL A 74 -6.97 4.88 0.87
C VAL A 74 -8.15 5.77 0.48
N VAL A 75 -8.86 5.42 -0.59
CA VAL A 75 -10.06 6.13 -1.03
C VAL A 75 -11.26 5.19 -0.94
N THR A 76 -12.28 5.63 -0.22
CA THR A 76 -13.55 4.91 -0.10
C THR A 76 -14.69 5.70 -0.71
N LYS A 77 -15.73 5.01 -1.19
CA LYS A 77 -16.93 5.65 -1.71
C LYS A 77 -17.68 6.41 -0.61
N SER A 78 -17.73 5.87 0.60
CA SER A 78 -18.45 6.44 1.75
C SER A 78 -17.70 7.57 2.47
N GLY A 79 -16.38 7.47 2.58
CA GLY A 79 -15.52 8.38 3.36
C GLY A 79 -14.67 9.35 2.53
N GLY A 80 -14.52 9.09 1.23
CA GLY A 80 -13.70 9.90 0.33
C GLY A 80 -12.20 9.58 0.47
N ILE A 81 -11.37 10.60 0.27
CA ILE A 81 -9.90 10.50 0.29
C ILE A 81 -9.40 10.47 1.73
N GLY A 82 -8.62 9.45 2.06
CA GLY A 82 -8.00 9.28 3.37
C GLY A 82 -6.62 9.94 3.51
N SER A 83 -5.98 9.69 4.65
CA SER A 83 -4.60 10.08 4.95
C SER A 83 -3.89 8.99 5.75
N ALA A 84 -2.57 9.12 5.94
CA ALA A 84 -1.77 8.18 6.71
C ALA A 84 -0.86 8.90 7.72
N ALA A 85 -0.62 8.25 8.86
CA ALA A 85 0.37 8.65 9.86
C ALA A 85 1.74 8.01 9.62
N VAL A 86 1.85 7.13 8.62
CA VAL A 86 3.01 6.28 8.35
C VAL A 86 3.32 6.27 6.86
N THR A 87 4.58 6.03 6.56
CA THR A 87 5.12 5.86 5.21
C THR A 87 5.83 4.51 5.08
N TYR A 88 5.93 3.98 3.87
CA TYR A 88 6.64 2.74 3.58
C TYR A 88 8.00 3.03 2.96
N ASN A 89 9.09 2.49 3.51
CA ASN A 89 10.42 2.69 2.95
C ASN A 89 10.78 1.59 1.94
N GLN A 90 10.83 1.94 0.65
CA GLN A 90 11.13 0.99 -0.41
C GLN A 90 12.55 1.12 -0.95
N THR A 91 13.28 0.00 -1.02
CA THR A 91 14.61 -0.07 -1.62
C THR A 91 14.64 -1.04 -2.79
N MET A 92 15.32 -0.64 -3.87
CA MET A 92 15.61 -1.53 -4.99
C MET A 92 16.74 -2.48 -4.63
N ARG A 93 16.50 -3.79 -4.74
CA ARG A 93 17.58 -4.78 -4.65
C ARG A 93 18.45 -4.62 -5.89
N LYS A 94 19.60 -3.97 -5.75
CA LYS A 94 20.63 -4.00 -6.79
C LYS A 94 21.15 -5.44 -6.86
N VAL A 95 20.68 -6.19 -7.86
CA VAL A 95 21.37 -7.42 -8.25
C VAL A 95 22.67 -6.96 -8.92
N VAL A 96 23.72 -6.77 -8.12
CA VAL A 96 25.07 -6.62 -8.66
C VAL A 96 25.39 -7.96 -9.33
N GLY A 97 25.57 -7.92 -10.65
CA GLY A 97 25.53 -9.08 -11.52
C GLY A 97 26.39 -10.25 -11.04
N MET A 98 25.80 -11.44 -11.05
CA MET A 98 26.53 -12.69 -10.97
C MET A 98 27.29 -12.87 -12.30
N LEU A 99 28.46 -12.23 -12.40
CA LEU A 99 29.45 -12.48 -13.44
C LEU A 99 30.18 -13.78 -13.05
N ILE A 100 29.62 -14.94 -13.39
CA ILE A 100 30.43 -16.17 -13.39
C ILE A 100 31.29 -16.08 -14.64
N LEU A 101 32.55 -15.69 -14.45
CA LEU A 101 33.60 -15.86 -15.45
C LEU A 101 33.65 -17.35 -15.79
N PHE A 102 33.38 -17.71 -17.04
CA PHE A 102 33.83 -18.98 -17.57
C PHE A 102 35.37 -18.91 -17.63
N ALA A 103 36.03 -19.41 -16.59
CA ALA A 103 37.43 -19.76 -16.67
C ALA A 103 37.56 -21.09 -17.43
N SER A 104 38.52 -21.09 -18.34
CA SER A 104 38.77 -22.01 -19.46
C SER A 104 38.83 -23.50 -19.15
#